data_AF-A0A935W6F7-F1
#
_entry.id   AF-A0A935W6F7-F1
#
_cell.length_a   1.000
_cell.length_b   1.000
_cell.length_c   1.000
_cell.angle_alpha   90.00
_cell.angle_beta   90.00
_cell.angle_gamma   90.00
#
_symmetry.space_group_name_H-M   'P 1'
#
loop_
_entity.id
_entity.type
_entity.pdbx_description
1 polymer ?
#
loop_
_entity_poly.entity_id
_entity_poly.type
_entity_poly.pdbx_seq_one_letter_code
_entity_poly.pdbx_strand_id
1 'polypeptide(L)' 'MAELLVVEKAIPAEYAEDALHVATAALNGMDFVVTWNFTHINNAATRHKIRAVIERHGCQCPELCSPEEVFGDP' A
#
# COMPACT_ATOMS: atom_id res chain seq x y z
N MET A 1 -4.39 4.96 10.38
CA MET A 1 -3.55 4.71 9.19
C MET A 1 -4.35 4.77 7.89
N ALA A 2 -5.42 3.99 7.71
CA ALA A 2 -6.23 4.02 6.48
C ALA A 2 -6.75 5.42 6.12
N GLU A 3 -7.34 6.13 7.09
CA GLU A 3 -7.80 7.51 6.90
C GLU A 3 -6.66 8.47 6.50
N LEU A 4 -5.45 8.28 7.03
CA LEU A 4 -4.30 9.11 6.69
C LEU A 4 -3.91 8.92 5.22
N LEU A 5 -3.93 7.69 4.71
CA LEU A 5 -3.66 7.40 3.30
C LEU A 5 -4.66 8.11 2.36
N VAL A 6 -5.91 8.26 2.79
CA VAL A 6 -6.95 8.97 2.04
C VAL A 6 -6.80 10.49 2.16
N VAL A 7 -6.67 11.02 3.38
CA VAL A 7 -6.52 12.46 3.65
C VAL A 7 -5.29 13.04 2.96
N GLU A 8 -4.20 12.28 2.95
CA GLU A 8 -2.95 12.66 2.30
C GLU A 8 -2.91 12.39 0.79
N LYS A 9 -4.02 11.89 0.21
CA LYS A 9 -4.16 11.60 -1.22
C LYS A 9 -3.12 10.59 -1.72
N ALA A 10 -2.69 9.67 -0.85
CA ALA A 10 -1.94 8.49 -1.25
C ALA A 10 -2.86 7.49 -1.95
N ILE A 11 -4.09 7.34 -1.45
CA ILE A 11 -5.14 6.51 -2.05
C ILE A 11 -6.40 7.38 -2.23
N PRO A 12 -7.07 7.35 -3.40
CA PRO A 12 -8.34 8.05 -3.61
C PRO A 12 -9.43 7.60 -2.63
N ALA A 13 -10.29 8.53 -2.20
CA ALA A 13 -11.38 8.22 -1.25
C ALA A 13 -12.39 7.19 -1.78
N GLU A 14 -12.53 7.08 -3.11
CA GLU A 14 -13.36 6.06 -3.78
C GLU A 14 -12.86 4.64 -3.52
N TYR A 15 -11.58 4.48 -3.14
CA TYR A 15 -10.92 3.21 -2.87
C TYR A 15 -10.51 3.11 -1.39
N ALA A 16 -11.41 3.47 -0.48
CA ALA A 16 -11.15 3.39 0.96
C ALA A 16 -10.82 1.96 1.45
N GLU A 17 -11.35 0.93 0.78
CA GLU A 17 -11.04 -0.48 1.08
C GLU A 17 -9.57 -0.81 0.78
N ASP A 18 -9.02 -0.28 -0.31
CA ASP A 18 -7.60 -0.42 -0.66
C ASP A 18 -6.71 0.22 0.43
N ALA A 19 -7.13 1.38 0.94
CA ALA A 19 -6.44 2.04 2.05
C ALA A 19 -6.53 1.25 3.35
N LEU A 20 -7.67 0.61 3.63
CA LEU A 20 -7.84 -0.25 4.80
C LEU A 20 -6.94 -1.48 4.74
N HIS A 21 -6.84 -2.12 3.58
CA HIS A 21 -5.99 -3.30 3.39
C HIS A 21 -4.52 -2.96 3.66
N VAL A 22 -3.99 -1.94 2.98
CA VAL A 22 -2.60 -1.52 3.13
C VAL A 22 -2.31 -1.07 4.57
N ALA A 23 -3.21 -0.30 5.17
CA ALA A 23 -3.08 0.14 6.55
C ALA A 23 -3.04 -1.03 7.53
N THR A 24 -3.87 -2.05 7.32
CA THR A 24 -3.90 -3.25 8.17
C THR A 24 -2.57 -3.99 8.08
N ALA A 25 -2.04 -4.19 6.87
CA ALA A 25 -0.74 -4.85 6.69
C ALA A 25 0.39 -4.07 7.37
N ALA A 26 0.44 -2.75 7.19
CA ALA A 26 1.46 -1.90 7.80
C ALA A 26 1.39 -1.88 9.33
N LEU A 27 0.18 -1.82 9.90
CA LEU A 27 0.00 -1.81 11.37
C LEU A 27 0.34 -3.16 12.02
N ASN A 28 0.21 -4.26 11.28
CA ASN A 28 0.59 -5.59 11.75
C ASN A 28 2.06 -5.94 11.45
N GLY A 29 2.83 -5.02 10.85
CA GLY A 29 4.24 -5.25 10.52
C GLY A 29 4.44 -6.33 9.46
N MET A 30 3.48 -6.48 8.53
CA MET A 30 3.65 -7.40 7.41
C MET A 30 4.71 -6.88 6.44
N ASP A 31 5.50 -7.80 5.88
CA ASP A 31 6.57 -7.43 4.95
C ASP A 31 6.03 -7.12 3.54
N PHE A 32 4.96 -7.79 3.11
CA PHE A 32 4.44 -7.72 1.73
C PHE A 32 2.91 -7.60 1.70
N VAL A 33 2.42 -6.83 0.73
CA VAL A 33 1.02 -6.83 0.29
C VAL A 33 1.00 -7.19 -1.18
N VAL A 34 0.59 -8.42 -1.46
CA VAL A 34 0.51 -8.95 -2.82
C VAL A 34 -0.83 -8.55 -3.44
N THR A 35 -0.80 -7.83 -4.55
CA THR A 35 -2.02 -7.31 -5.19
C THR A 35 -1.94 -7.28 -6.71
N TRP A 36 -3.06 -7.60 -7.36
CA TRP A 36 -3.26 -7.44 -8.80
C TRP A 36 -3.78 -6.04 -9.17
N ASN A 37 -4.03 -5.18 -8.19
CA ASN A 37 -4.65 -3.87 -8.41
C ASN A 37 -3.59 -2.82 -8.80
N PHE A 38 -3.14 -2.87 -10.06
CA PHE A 38 -2.23 -1.88 -10.65
C PHE A 38 -2.88 -0.51 -10.87
N THR A 39 -4.20 -0.45 -10.97
CA THR A 39 -4.92 0.79 -11.22
C THR A 39 -4.90 1.71 -9.99
N HIS A 40 -5.08 1.15 -8.79
CA HIS A 40 -5.31 1.96 -7.59
C HIS A 40 -4.22 1.85 -6.53
N ILE A 41 -3.43 0.77 -6.49
CA ILE A 41 -2.42 0.55 -5.44
C ILE A 41 -1.02 0.29 -6.01
N ASN A 42 -0.88 -0.60 -7.01
CA ASN A 42 0.43 -1.08 -7.46
C ASN A 42 1.12 -0.17 -8.50
N ASN A 43 0.59 1.02 -8.80
CA ASN A 43 1.34 1.98 -9.61
C ASN A 43 2.48 2.61 -8.79
N ALA A 44 3.64 2.83 -9.42
CA ALA A 44 4.86 3.28 -8.72
C ALA A 44 4.70 4.61 -7.96
N ALA A 45 3.89 5.54 -8.48
CA ALA A 45 3.64 6.83 -7.85
C ALA A 45 2.79 6.69 -6.58
N THR A 46 1.76 5.85 -6.61
CA THR A 46 0.91 5.52 -5.47
C THR A 46 1.71 4.76 -4.41
N ARG A 47 2.52 3.76 -4.81
CA ARG A 47 3.42 3.06 -3.90
C ARG A 47 4.34 4.00 -3.13
N HIS A 48 4.97 4.95 -3.84
CA HIS A 48 5.82 5.95 -3.21
C HIS A 48 5.07 6.83 -2.20
N LYS A 49 3.87 7.28 -2.54
CA LYS A 49 3.05 8.10 -1.63
C LYS A 49 2.60 7.31 -0.41
N ILE A 50 2.12 6.08 -0.60
CA ILE A 50 1.71 5.19 0.49
C ILE A 50 2.88 4.98 1.45
N ARG A 51 4.05 4.63 0.91
CA ARG A 51 5.28 4.45 1.69
C ARG A 51 5.62 5.69 2.52
N ALA A 52 5.65 6.85 1.87
CA ALA A 52 5.96 8.11 2.54
C ALA A 52 4.98 8.43 3.68
N VAL A 53 3.68 8.20 3.48
CA VAL A 53 2.67 8.43 4.53
C VAL A 53 2.86 7.47 5.70
N ILE A 54 3.03 6.17 5.44
CA ILE A 54 3.15 5.15 6.47
C ILE A 54 4.44 5.34 7.30
N GLU A 55 5.57 5.54 6.63
CA GLU A 55 6.87 5.69 7.28
C GLU A 55 6.96 6.98 8.09
N ARG A 56 6.34 8.07 7.63
CA ARG A 56 6.27 9.32 8.39
C ARG A 56 5.48 9.19 9.70
N HIS A 57 4.60 8.21 9.80
CA HIS A 57 3.84 7.90 11.01
C HIS A 57 4.47 6.79 11.86
N GLY A 58 5.73 6.42 11.58
CA GLY A 58 6.51 5.50 12.41
C GLY A 58 6.18 4.02 12.21
N CYS A 59 5.46 3.66 11.14
CA CYS A 59 5.20 2.28 10.76
C CYS A 59 6.12 1.87 9.61
N GLN A 60 6.48 0.58 9.53
CA GLN A 60 7.15 0.07 8.33
C GLN A 60 6.11 -0.15 7.23
N CYS A 61 6.35 0.42 6.05
CA CYS A 61 5.47 0.20 4.91
C CYS A 61 5.74 -1.17 4.29
N PRO A 62 4.71 -2.03 4.13
CA PRO A 62 4.85 -3.28 3.41
C PRO A 62 5.23 -2.99 1.96
N GLU A 63 5.97 -3.92 1.35
CA GLU A 63 6.24 -3.86 -0.08
C GLU A 63 4.97 -4.23 -0.85
N LEU A 64 4.47 -3.27 -1.63
CA LEU A 64 3.33 -3.45 -2.52
C LEU A 64 3.84 -4.00 -3.84
N CYS A 65 3.38 -5.19 -4.19
CA CYS A 65 3.94 -5.93 -5.31
C CYS A 65 2.87 -6.84 -5.93
N SER A 66 3.02 -7.17 -7.20
CA SER A 66 2.22 -8.20 -7.84
C SER A 66 2.76 -9.58 -7.49
N PRO A 67 1.95 -10.65 -7.64
CA PRO A 67 2.44 -12.01 -7.43
C PRO A 67 3.68 -12.33 -8.26
N GLU A 68 3.76 -11.85 -9.49
CA GLU A 68 4.92 -12.05 -10.37
C GLU A 68 6.18 -11.35 -9.83
N GLU A 69 6.03 -10.17 -9.22
CA GLU A 69 7.14 -9.46 -8.58
C GLU A 69 7.69 -10.21 -7.34
N VAL A 70 6.85 -10.99 -6.65
CA VAL A 70 7.23 -11.70 -5.41
C VAL A 70 7.79 -13.09 -5.68
N PHE A 71 7.11 -13.87 -6.51
CA PHE A 71 7.46 -15.28 -6.71
C PHE A 71 8.37 -15.51 -7.92
N GLY A 72 8.55 -14.50 -8.78
CA GLY A 72 9.20 -14.66 -10.08
C GLY A 72 8.35 -15.50 -11.04
N ASP A 73 8.59 -15.35 -12.35
CA ASP A 73 8.16 -16.40 -13.30
C ASP A 73 9.01 -17.66 -13.07
N PRO A 74 8.44 -18.87 -13.18
CA PRO A 74 9.21 -20.11 -13.11
C PRO A 74 10.22 -20.29 -14.25
#